data_AF-A0A934GHC8-F1
#
_entry.id   AF-A0A934GHC8-F1
#
_cell.length_a   1.000
_cell.length_b   1.000
_cell.length_c   1.000
_cell.angle_alpha   90.00
_cell.angle_beta   90.00
_cell.angle_gamma   90.00
#
_symmetry.space_group_name_H-M   'P 1'
#
loop_
_entity.id
_entity.type
_entity.pdbx_description
1 polymer ?
#
loop_
_entity_poly.entity_id
_entity_poly.type
_entity_poly.pdbx_seq_one_letter_code
_entity_poly.pdbx_strand_id
1 'polypeptide(L)'
;MAGFVGGATTGQAAGQQPANAANGIMGVETGVTATSGLGFTSAIICSSNLPDKIAIAVDTQMDDGSSNTGQVRGQLQTAPNPDTAATGATSYGETGTNQYLLCKNM
;
A
#
# COMPACT_ATOMS: atom_id res chain seq x y z
N MET A 1 -4.53 -20.04 -6.23
CA MET A 1 -4.39 -18.91 -5.31
C MET A 1 -3.29 -18.02 -5.87
N ALA A 2 -3.50 -16.72 -6.05
CA ALA A 2 -2.58 -15.82 -6.77
C ALA A 2 -1.31 -15.45 -5.97
N GLY A 3 -0.81 -16.33 -5.10
CA GLY A 3 0.42 -16.12 -4.31
C GLY A 3 0.32 -15.11 -3.16
N PHE A 4 -0.86 -14.54 -2.90
CA PHE A 4 -1.10 -13.64 -1.76
C PHE A 4 -1.05 -14.37 -0.41
N VAL A 5 -0.83 -13.60 0.66
CA VAL A 5 -1.04 -14.07 2.05
C VAL A 5 -2.46 -14.58 2.18
N GLY A 6 -2.61 -15.83 2.64
CA GLY A 6 -3.92 -16.47 2.78
C GLY A 6 -4.75 -15.78 3.87
N GLY A 7 -5.93 -15.29 3.49
CA GLY A 7 -6.97 -14.88 4.43
C GLY A 7 -7.83 -16.05 4.89
N ALA A 8 -8.77 -15.80 5.81
CA ALA A 8 -9.78 -16.79 6.18
C ALA A 8 -10.64 -17.13 4.95
N THR A 9 -11.01 -18.40 4.77
CA THR A 9 -11.85 -18.84 3.64
C THR A 9 -13.29 -19.12 4.02
N THR A 10 -13.64 -19.00 5.30
CA THR A 10 -14.97 -19.27 5.85
C THR A 10 -15.33 -18.28 6.95
N GLY A 11 -16.63 -18.03 7.15
CA GLY A 11 -17.14 -17.13 8.18
C GLY A 11 -17.03 -15.65 7.81
N GLN A 12 -17.35 -14.77 8.78
CA GLN A 12 -17.39 -13.30 8.59
C GLN A 12 -16.05 -12.73 8.08
N ALA A 13 -14.92 -13.36 8.42
CA ALA A 13 -13.60 -12.92 8.02
C ALA A 13 -13.24 -13.26 6.55
N ALA A 14 -14.06 -14.06 5.85
CA ALA A 14 -13.77 -14.47 4.47
C ALA A 14 -13.94 -13.35 3.44
N GLY A 15 -14.72 -12.32 3.77
CA GLY A 15 -14.86 -11.11 2.95
C GLY A 15 -13.83 -10.03 3.23
N GLN A 16 -12.98 -10.20 4.25
CA GLN A 16 -12.05 -9.18 4.70
C GLN A 16 -10.69 -9.29 4.00
N GLN A 17 -10.03 -8.17 3.78
CA GLN A 17 -8.65 -8.17 3.30
C GLN A 17 -7.74 -8.95 4.27
N PRO A 18 -6.84 -9.81 3.76
CA PRO A 18 -5.85 -10.49 4.59
C PRO A 18 -4.93 -9.49 5.32
N ALA A 19 -4.51 -9.85 6.52
CA ALA A 19 -3.53 -9.07 7.27
C ALA A 19 -2.11 -9.27 6.71
N ASN A 20 -1.29 -8.20 6.73
CA ASN A 20 0.14 -8.28 6.46
C ASN A 20 0.94 -8.45 7.77
N ALA A 21 2.27 -8.66 7.66
CA ALA A 21 3.15 -8.86 8.81
C ALA A 21 3.31 -7.62 9.72
N ALA A 22 2.87 -6.44 9.28
CA ALA A 22 2.93 -5.19 10.03
C ALA A 22 1.59 -4.83 10.70
N ASN A 23 0.67 -5.79 10.85
CA ASN A 23 -0.70 -5.57 11.34
C ASN A 23 -1.52 -4.57 10.48
N GLY A 24 -1.15 -4.41 9.21
CA GLY A 24 -1.98 -3.78 8.19
C GLY A 24 -2.77 -4.81 7.38
N ILE A 25 -3.36 -4.35 6.30
CA ILE A 25 -4.11 -5.16 5.34
C ILE A 25 -3.41 -5.16 3.99
N MET A 26 -3.64 -6.23 3.22
CA MET A 26 -3.22 -6.37 1.83
C MET A 26 -4.46 -6.46 0.95
N GLY A 27 -4.51 -5.68 -0.13
CA GLY A 27 -5.64 -5.65 -1.04
C GLY A 27 -5.23 -5.39 -2.48
N VAL A 28 -6.18 -5.63 -3.37
CA VAL A 28 -6.08 -5.24 -4.78
C VAL A 28 -7.23 -4.31 -5.08
N GLU A 29 -6.94 -3.20 -5.75
CA GLU A 29 -7.95 -2.26 -6.23
C GLU A 29 -7.58 -1.74 -7.62
N THR A 30 -8.49 -1.00 -8.25
CA THR A 30 -8.21 -0.31 -9.51
C THR A 30 -8.04 1.17 -9.22
N GLY A 31 -6.90 1.74 -9.63
CA GLY A 31 -6.68 3.17 -9.48
C GLY A 31 -7.65 3.99 -10.33
N VAL A 32 -8.19 5.05 -9.74
CA VAL A 32 -9.14 5.96 -10.39
C VAL A 32 -8.54 7.35 -10.39
N THR A 33 -8.20 7.84 -11.58
CA THR A 33 -7.55 9.16 -11.76
C THR A 33 -8.24 10.24 -10.94
N ALA A 34 -7.43 11.04 -10.24
CA ALA A 34 -7.86 12.15 -9.39
C ALA A 34 -8.73 11.77 -8.17
N THR A 35 -9.05 10.49 -7.94
CA THR A 35 -9.88 10.05 -6.82
C THR A 35 -9.11 9.14 -5.86
N SER A 36 -8.54 8.05 -6.36
CA SER A 36 -7.89 7.02 -5.55
C SER A 36 -6.82 6.26 -6.34
N GLY A 37 -6.01 5.44 -5.66
CA GLY A 37 -4.99 4.61 -6.28
C GLY A 37 -3.66 5.29 -6.58
N LEU A 38 -3.32 6.35 -5.84
CA LEU A 38 -1.99 6.98 -5.83
C LEU A 38 -1.48 7.45 -7.22
N GLY A 39 -2.42 7.80 -8.10
CA GLY A 39 -2.12 8.27 -9.46
C GLY A 39 -1.89 7.15 -10.47
N PHE A 40 -2.18 5.90 -10.12
CA PHE A 40 -2.29 4.79 -11.06
C PHE A 40 -3.68 4.75 -11.69
N THR A 41 -3.76 4.15 -12.88
CA THR A 41 -5.01 3.93 -13.63
C THR A 41 -5.26 2.45 -13.93
N SER A 42 -4.43 1.56 -13.37
CA SER A 42 -4.47 0.12 -13.55
C SER A 42 -4.84 -0.59 -12.23
N ALA A 43 -4.90 -1.92 -12.27
CA ALA A 43 -4.96 -2.73 -11.06
C ALA A 43 -3.66 -2.55 -10.26
N ILE A 44 -3.80 -2.32 -8.96
CA ILE A 44 -2.70 -2.11 -8.03
C ILE A 44 -2.85 -3.02 -6.82
N ILE A 45 -1.72 -3.49 -6.31
CA ILE A 45 -1.64 -4.23 -5.05
C ILE A 45 -1.15 -3.26 -3.99
N CYS A 46 -1.90 -3.13 -2.89
CA CYS A 46 -1.58 -2.22 -1.80
C CYS A 46 -1.38 -2.96 -0.48
N SER A 47 -0.46 -2.46 0.36
CA SER A 47 -0.24 -2.93 1.73
C SER A 47 -0.14 -1.76 2.70
N SER A 48 -0.95 -1.76 3.75
CA SER A 48 -1.05 -0.67 4.73
C SER A 48 -0.18 -0.88 5.97
N ASN A 49 -0.03 0.18 6.77
CA ASN A 49 0.60 0.16 8.09
C ASN A 49 2.07 -0.27 8.05
N LEU A 50 2.76 -0.05 6.92
CA LEU A 50 4.18 -0.34 6.82
C LEU A 50 4.97 0.77 7.52
N PRO A 51 5.86 0.46 8.48
CA PRO A 51 6.80 1.44 9.02
C PRO A 51 7.62 2.12 7.92
N ASP A 52 7.95 3.39 8.11
CA ASP A 52 8.76 4.21 7.18
C ASP A 52 9.96 3.46 6.58
N LYS A 53 10.80 2.86 7.41
CA LYS A 53 11.98 2.10 6.95
C LYS A 53 11.64 0.92 6.05
N ILE A 54 10.52 0.24 6.31
CA ILE A 54 10.06 -0.88 5.48
C ILE A 54 9.53 -0.34 4.16
N ALA A 55 8.72 0.72 4.18
CA ALA A 55 8.17 1.31 2.97
C ALA A 55 9.28 1.81 2.04
N ILE A 56 10.26 2.55 2.57
CA ILE A 56 11.41 3.04 1.80
C ILE A 56 12.25 1.90 1.26
N ALA A 57 12.58 0.90 2.09
CA ALA A 57 13.40 -0.21 1.65
C ALA A 57 12.70 -1.04 0.56
N VAL A 58 11.39 -1.27 0.67
CA VAL A 58 10.61 -2.00 -0.34
C VAL A 58 10.60 -1.23 -1.66
N ASP A 59 10.30 0.07 -1.63
CA ASP A 59 10.31 0.91 -2.82
C ASP A 59 11.72 0.94 -3.47
N THR A 60 12.75 1.24 -2.68
CA THR A 60 14.14 1.29 -3.16
C THR A 60 14.59 -0.03 -3.82
N GLN A 61 14.12 -1.18 -3.31
CA GLN A 61 14.49 -2.49 -3.85
C GLN A 61 13.65 -2.93 -5.05
N MET A 62 12.42 -2.41 -5.18
CA MET A 62 11.48 -2.81 -6.22
C MET A 62 11.36 -1.81 -7.36
N ASP A 63 11.80 -0.57 -7.17
CA ASP A 63 11.59 0.54 -8.09
C ASP A 63 12.64 1.66 -7.94
N ASP A 64 12.27 2.85 -7.45
CA ASP A 64 13.10 4.06 -7.51
C ASP A 64 13.30 4.75 -6.14
N GLY A 65 12.61 4.29 -5.08
CA GLY A 65 12.71 4.86 -3.73
C GLY A 65 11.99 6.20 -3.58
N SER A 66 11.15 6.59 -4.54
CA SER A 66 10.42 7.85 -4.57
C SER A 66 8.92 7.61 -4.42
N SER A 67 8.35 8.09 -3.31
CA SER A 67 6.97 7.76 -2.90
C SER A 67 5.85 8.23 -3.85
N ASN A 68 6.13 9.08 -4.84
CA ASN A 68 5.13 9.58 -5.80
C ASN A 68 5.40 9.21 -7.27
N THR A 69 6.51 8.55 -7.59
CA THR A 69 6.87 8.21 -8.98
C THR A 69 6.90 6.70 -9.20
N GLY A 70 7.27 6.30 -10.42
CA GLY A 70 7.46 4.90 -10.73
C GLY A 70 6.21 4.02 -10.64
N GLN A 71 6.51 2.74 -10.48
CA GLN A 71 5.66 1.56 -10.34
C GLN A 71 5.31 1.26 -8.89
N VAL A 72 6.05 1.79 -7.90
CA VAL A 72 5.75 1.68 -6.47
C VAL A 72 5.53 3.09 -5.91
N ARG A 73 4.39 3.31 -5.24
CA ARG A 73 4.06 4.60 -4.64
C ARG A 73 3.55 4.43 -3.23
N GLY A 74 3.96 5.35 -2.35
CA GLY A 74 3.63 5.34 -0.94
C GLY A 74 2.75 6.52 -0.55
N GLN A 75 1.79 6.31 0.33
CA GLN A 75 1.00 7.36 0.98
C GLN A 75 1.29 7.36 2.48
N LEU A 76 1.54 8.54 3.04
CA LEU A 76 1.66 8.70 4.49
C LEU A 76 0.28 8.51 5.15
N GLN A 77 0.21 7.67 6.18
CA GLN A 77 -1.02 7.36 6.89
C GLN A 77 -1.19 8.27 8.11
N THR A 78 -2.38 8.85 8.25
CA THR A 78 -2.81 9.59 9.45
C THR A 78 -3.80 8.81 10.31
N ALA A 79 -4.29 7.68 9.80
CA ALA A 79 -5.15 6.72 10.48
C ALA A 79 -4.77 5.28 10.04
N PRO A 80 -5.08 4.24 10.83
CA PRO A 80 -4.83 2.86 10.42
C PRO A 80 -5.64 2.48 9.19
N ASN A 81 -5.02 1.76 8.24
CA ASN A 81 -5.69 1.22 7.05
C ASN A 81 -6.58 2.24 6.29
N PRO A 82 -6.07 3.43 5.92
CA PRO A 82 -6.85 4.42 5.20
C PRO A 82 -7.08 3.96 3.77
N ASP A 83 -8.10 4.54 3.12
CA ASP A 83 -8.28 4.44 1.68
C ASP A 83 -7.09 5.07 0.94
N THR A 84 -6.84 4.64 -0.30
CA THR A 84 -5.85 5.31 -1.14
C THR A 84 -6.34 6.69 -1.56
N ALA A 85 -5.45 7.67 -1.44
CA ALA A 85 -5.65 9.00 -1.98
C ALA A 85 -5.45 9.02 -3.49
N ALA A 86 -5.78 10.16 -4.08
CA ALA A 86 -5.57 10.42 -5.50
C ALA A 86 -4.09 10.36 -5.92
N THR A 87 -3.15 10.67 -5.03
CA THR A 87 -1.71 10.74 -5.32
C THR A 87 -0.88 10.20 -4.16
N GLY A 88 0.31 9.67 -4.47
CA GLY A 88 1.31 9.32 -3.48
C GLY A 88 1.82 10.53 -2.68
N ALA A 89 2.52 10.25 -1.58
CA ALA A 89 3.21 11.24 -0.75
C ALA A 89 4.34 11.91 -1.55
N THR A 90 4.59 13.19 -1.29
CA THR A 90 5.64 13.95 -1.99
C THR A 90 7.05 13.40 -1.76
N SER A 91 7.28 12.81 -0.59
CA SER A 91 8.51 12.12 -0.22
C SER A 91 8.23 11.17 0.93
N TYR A 92 9.11 10.19 1.11
CA TYR A 92 9.19 9.49 2.38
C TYR A 92 9.78 10.38 3.47
N GLY A 93 9.33 10.20 4.70
CA GLY A 93 9.86 10.84 5.89
C GLY A 93 10.27 9.77 6.91
N GLU A 94 11.56 9.69 7.19
CA GLU A 94 12.17 8.77 8.16
C GLU A 94 12.12 9.38 9.57
N THR A 95 10.97 9.28 10.23
CA THR A 95 10.76 9.82 11.59
C THR A 95 10.81 8.74 12.67
N GLY A 96 10.78 7.46 12.28
CA GLY A 96 10.67 6.30 13.15
C GLY A 96 9.25 6.04 13.67
N THR A 97 8.29 6.92 13.36
CA THR A 97 6.88 6.79 13.78
C THR A 97 5.91 6.82 12.61
N ASN A 98 6.38 7.19 11.42
CA ASN A 98 5.54 7.26 10.24
C ASN A 98 5.15 5.85 9.78
N GLN A 99 3.91 5.73 9.29
CA GLN A 99 3.40 4.54 8.63
C GLN A 99 2.93 4.91 7.23
N TYR A 100 3.14 4.00 6.30
CA TYR A 100 2.83 4.17 4.90
C TYR A 100 1.91 3.06 4.39
N LEU A 101 1.00 3.47 3.51
CA LEU A 101 0.29 2.60 2.59
C LEU A 101 1.09 2.57 1.29
N LEU A 102 1.62 1.40 0.93
CA LEU A 102 2.45 1.23 -0.26
C LEU A 102 1.70 0.45 -1.33
N CYS A 103 1.63 0.97 -2.55
CA CYS A 103 0.96 0.33 -3.67
C CYS A 103 1.92 0.11 -4.84
N LYS A 104 1.77 -1.03 -5.53
CA LYS A 104 2.49 -1.35 -6.75
C LYS A 104 1.51 -1.64 -7.89
N ASN A 105 1.78 -1.09 -9.08
CA ASN A 105 1.01 -1.45 -10.27
C ASN A 105 1.39 -2.84 -10.82
N MET A 106 0.40 -3.48 -11.45
CA MET A 106 0.52 -4.79 -12.11
C MET A 106 0.96 -4.66 -13.56
#